data_AF-A0A645GR47-F1
#
_entry.id   AF-A0A645GR47-F1
#
_cell.length_a   1.000
_cell.length_b   1.000
_cell.length_c   1.000
_cell.angle_alpha   90.00
_cell.angle_beta   90.00
_cell.angle_gamma   90.00
#
_symmetry.space_group_name_H-M   'P 1'
#
loop_
_entity.id
_entity.type
_entity.pdbx_description
1 polymer ?
#
loop_
_entity_poly.entity_id
_entity_poly.type
_entity_poly.pdbx_seq_one_letter_code
_entity_poly.pdbx_strand_id
1 'polypeptide(L)' 'MLAEKSSAIIISGRSLGAINVQLILEKLGGGGHLAVAGAQLKETTMDEAINRLTKAIHEYLQETGAAKA' A
#
# COMPACT_ATOMS: atom_id res chain seq x y z
N MET A 1 -6.96 -3.30 -3.42
CA MET A 1 -7.11 -3.79 -4.81
C MET A 1 -5.79 -3.64 -5.53
N LEU A 2 -5.37 -4.66 -6.27
CA LEU A 2 -4.23 -4.63 -7.18
C LEU A 2 -4.75 -4.88 -8.60
N ALA A 3 -4.21 -4.17 -9.58
CA ALA A 3 -4.53 -4.36 -10.99
C ALA A 3 -3.30 -4.10 -11.84
N GLU A 4 -3.10 -4.89 -12.89
CA GLU A 4 -2.05 -4.65 -13.88
C GLU A 4 -2.64 -3.88 -15.07
N LYS A 5 -1.98 -2.79 -15.46
CA LYS A 5 -2.35 -1.99 -16.64
C LYS A 5 -1.10 -1.37 -17.26
N SER A 6 -0.88 -1.62 -18.55
CA SER A 6 0.17 -0.99 -19.36
C SER A 6 1.56 -1.06 -18.70
N SER A 7 1.98 -2.27 -18.31
CA SER A 7 3.28 -2.53 -17.66
C SER A 7 3.48 -1.82 -16.32
N ALA A 8 2.38 -1.48 -15.65
CA ALA A 8 2.39 -0.95 -14.30
C ALA A 8 1.36 -1.66 -13.42
N ILE A 9 1.70 -1.83 -12.14
CA ILE A 9 0.78 -2.33 -11.13
C ILE A 9 0.16 -1.13 -10.42
N ILE A 10 -1.16 -1.06 -10.45
CA ILE A 10 -1.97 -0.05 -9.77
C ILE A 10 -2.44 -0.65 -8.46
N ILE A 11 -2.22 0.07 -7.37
CA ILE A 11 -2.64 -0.30 -6.02
C ILE A 11 -3.65 0.74 -5.56
N SER A 12 -4.81 0.29 -5.10
CA SER A 12 -5.81 1.13 -4.44
C SER A 12 -6.13 0.56 -3.06
N GLY A 13 -5.86 1.36 -2.02
CA GLY A 13 -6.11 1.06 -0.62
C GLY A 13 -7.37 1.77 -0.12
N ARG A 14 -8.19 1.06 0.66
CA ARG A 14 -9.35 1.61 1.36
C ARG A 14 -9.40 1.07 2.79
N SER A 15 -9.88 1.90 3.72
CA SER A 15 -10.02 1.58 5.14
C SER A 15 -11.31 2.20 5.68
N LEU A 16 -11.85 1.66 6.77
CA LEU A 16 -12.98 2.22 7.49
C LEU A 16 -12.57 3.33 8.49
N GLY A 17 -11.31 3.78 8.42
CA GLY A 17 -10.76 4.87 9.25
C GLY A 17 -9.86 4.40 10.39
N ALA A 18 -9.83 3.11 10.71
CA ALA A 18 -8.96 2.55 11.75
C ALA A 18 -7.48 2.44 11.30
N ILE A 19 -7.27 2.21 10.00
CA ILE A 19 -5.95 2.11 9.38
C ILE A 19 -5.73 3.30 8.47
N ASN A 20 -4.59 3.97 8.61
CA ASN A 20 -4.19 5.06 7.75
C ASN A 20 -3.53 4.51 6.47
N VAL A 21 -4.32 4.31 5.42
CA VAL A 21 -3.84 3.73 4.15
C VAL A 21 -2.99 4.69 3.32
N GLN A 22 -3.05 6.00 3.61
CA GLN A 22 -2.15 6.98 2.99
C GLN A 22 -0.70 6.69 3.35
N LEU A 23 -0.39 6.54 4.64
CA LEU A 23 0.99 6.29 5.10
C LEU A 23 1.58 4.99 4.51
N ILE A 24 0.75 3.96 4.35
CA ILE A 24 1.15 2.69 3.73
C ILE A 24 1.52 2.91 2.25
N LEU A 25 0.68 3.61 1.50
CA LEU A 25 0.88 3.76 0.05
C LEU A 25 1.89 4.87 -0.32
N GLU A 26 2.15 5.83 0.57
CA GLU A 26 3.25 6.80 0.44
C GLU A 26 4.62 6.11 0.44
N LYS A 27 4.81 5.04 1.24
CA LYS A 27 6.02 4.20 1.21
C LYS A 27 6.27 3.55 -0.16
N LEU A 28 5.23 3.42 -0.98
CA LEU A 28 5.30 2.88 -2.34
C LEU A 28 5.37 3.97 -3.43
N GLY A 29 5.55 5.25 -3.04
CA GLY A 29 5.56 6.40 -3.95
C GLY A 29 4.16 6.84 -4.40
N GLY A 30 3.12 6.41 -3.69
CA GLY A 30 1.74 6.84 -3.90
C GLY A 30 1.32 7.99 -2.99
N GLY A 31 0.01 8.10 -2.75
CA GLY A 31 -0.57 9.11 -1.86
C GLY A 31 -2.11 9.05 -1.81
N GLY A 32 -2.72 9.94 -1.04
CA GLY A 32 -4.17 10.03 -0.89
C GLY A 32 -4.59 10.65 0.43
N HIS A 33 -5.61 10.05 1.05
CA HIS A 33 -6.17 10.43 2.34
C HIS A 33 -6.17 9.23 3.30
N LEU A 34 -6.39 9.51 4.58
CA LEU A 34 -6.37 8.53 5.68
C LEU A 34 -7.10 7.21 5.36
N ALA A 35 -8.29 7.27 4.78
CA ALA A 35 -9.11 6.09 4.49
C ALA A 35 -9.06 5.62 3.02
N VAL A 36 -8.47 6.39 2.11
CA VAL A 36 -8.43 6.09 0.67
C VAL A 36 -7.13 6.60 0.06
N ALA A 37 -6.32 5.70 -0.50
CA ALA A 37 -5.07 6.07 -1.16
C ALA A 37 -4.77 5.18 -2.36
N GLY A 38 -3.81 5.60 -3.20
CA GLY A 38 -3.37 4.84 -4.36
C GLY A 38 -1.87 4.96 -4.61
N ALA A 39 -1.30 3.95 -5.27
CA ALA A 39 0.08 3.94 -5.75
C ALA A 39 0.16 3.28 -7.12
N GLN A 40 1.16 3.64 -7.92
CA GLN A 40 1.43 3.01 -9.21
C GLN A 40 2.90 2.60 -9.30
N LEU A 41 3.14 1.31 -9.45
CA LEU A 41 4.48 0.73 -9.58
C LEU A 41 4.75 0.42 -11.05
N LYS A 42 5.63 1.20 -11.67
CA LYS A 42 6.06 0.98 -13.06
C LYS A 42 7.08 -0.15 -13.12
N GLU A 43 7.11 -0.87 -14.25
CA GLU A 43 8.14 -1.89 -14.54
C GLU A 43 8.28 -2.93 -13.41
N THR A 44 7.16 -3.23 -12.75
CA THR A 44 7.10 -4.12 -11.58
C THR A 44 6.16 -5.27 -11.91
N THR A 45 6.52 -6.49 -11.51
CA THR A 45 5.65 -7.66 -11.65
C THR A 45 4.59 -7.67 -10.54
N MET A 46 3.50 -8.40 -10.74
CA MET A 46 2.45 -8.53 -9.72
C MET A 46 3.01 -9.07 -8.39
N ASP A 47 3.89 -10.09 -8.44
CA ASP A 47 4.48 -10.70 -7.24
C ASP A 47 5.36 -9.71 -6.47
N GLU A 48 6.19 -8.94 -7.17
CA GLU A 48 7.03 -7.91 -6.54
C GLU A 48 6.17 -6.80 -5.95
N ALA A 49 5.09 -6.40 -6.62
CA ALA A 49 4.15 -5.43 -6.09
C ALA A 49 3.46 -5.92 -4.81
N ILE A 50 3.06 -7.19 -4.76
CA ILE A 50 2.49 -7.83 -3.56
C ILE A 50 3.52 -7.87 -2.43
N ASN A 51 4.76 -8.24 -2.71
CA ASN A 51 5.84 -8.29 -1.71
C ASN A 51 6.10 -6.90 -1.11
N ARG A 52 6.29 -5.89 -1.97
CA ARG A 52 6.50 -4.50 -1.55
C ARG A 52 5.33 -3.95 -0.75
N LEU A 53 4.09 -4.23 -1.17
CA LEU A 53 2.90 -3.81 -0.43
C LEU A 53 2.81 -4.49 0.94
N THR A 54 3.02 -5.80 1.01
CA THR A 54 3.04 -6.56 2.27
C THR A 54 4.08 -6.01 3.23
N LYS A 55 5.29 -5.72 2.73
CA LYS A 55 6.36 -5.11 3.53
C LYS A 55 5.95 -3.74 4.06
N ALA A 56 5.39 -2.86 3.23
CA ALA A 56 4.92 -1.55 3.66
C ALA A 56 3.80 -1.63 4.72
N ILE A 57 2.90 -2.61 4.59
CA ILE A 57 1.86 -2.88 5.61
C ILE A 57 2.50 -3.33 6.92
N HIS A 58 3.43 -4.29 6.88
CA HIS A 58 4.11 -4.76 8.09
C HIS A 58 4.89 -3.65 8.78
N GLU A 59 5.65 -2.85 8.05
CA GLU A 59 6.35 -1.68 8.59
C GLU A 59 5.38 -0.73 9.29
N TYR A 60 4.27 -0.38 8.62
CA TYR A 60 3.24 0.47 9.22
C TYR A 60 2.67 -0.12 10.51
N LEU A 61 2.37 -1.43 10.55
CA LEU A 61 1.82 -2.09 11.75
C LEU A 61 2.84 -2.19 12.90
N GLN A 62 4.13 -2.31 12.59
CA GLN A 62 5.20 -2.28 13.58
C GLN A 62 5.41 -0.86 14.13
N GLU A 63 5.45 0.14 13.26
CA GLU A 63 5.58 1.57 13.61
C GLU A 63 4.42 2.05 14.48
N THR A 64 3.20 1.59 14.19
CA THR A 64 1.98 1.99 14.91
C THR A 64 1.68 1.11 16.13
N GLY A 65 2.51 0.09 16.42
CA GLY A 65 2.33 -0.81 17.56
C GLY A 65 1.13 -1.76 17.43
N ALA A 66 0.41 -1.74 16.30
CA ALA A 66 -0.73 -2.61 16.03
C ALA A 66 -0.37 -4.10 15.95
N ALA A 67 0.92 -4.43 15.78
CA ALA A 67 1.43 -5.80 15.77
C ALA A 67 1.86 -6.35 17.16
N LYS A 68 1.64 -5.61 18.25
CA LYS A 68 2.00 -6.02 19.62
C LYS A 68 0.81 -6.39 20.53
N ALA A 69 -0.34 -6.76 19.97
CA ALA A 69 -1.49 -7.26 20.71
C ALA A 69 -1.57 -8.78 20.68
#